data_AF-A0A6L7I009-F1
#
_entry.id   AF-A0A6L7I009-F1
#
_cell.length_a   1.000
_cell.length_b   1.000
_cell.length_c   1.000
_cell.angle_alpha   90.00
_cell.angle_beta   90.00
_cell.angle_gamma   90.00
#
_symmetry.space_group_name_H-M   'P 1'
#
loop_
_entity.id
_entity.type
_entity.pdbx_description
1 polymer ?
#
loop_
_entity_poly.entity_id
_entity_poly.type
_entity_poly.pdbx_seq_one_letter_code
_entity_poly.pdbx_strand_id
1 'polypeptide(L)'
;MKSRSNTSKARHAESLIKIGENIHNAIILTLFVAPMIFLSKQVIEGKVAGISGLLMLILENQWPLLLLFLLMLPSTYLGVKFKHWGFDILDELDGATGKEDDSHQTPELS
;
A
#
# COMPACT_ATOMS: atom_id res chain seq x y z
N MET A 1 -28.57 15.78 9.62
CA MET A 1 -27.20 15.70 10.19
C MET A 1 -26.43 14.42 9.83
N LYS A 2 -27.06 13.33 9.34
CA LYS A 2 -26.36 12.08 8.96
C LYS A 2 -25.47 12.18 7.70
N SER A 3 -25.84 12.94 6.66
CA SER A 3 -25.04 13.00 5.42
C SER A 3 -23.63 13.60 5.64
N ARG A 4 -23.50 14.62 6.50
CA ARG A 4 -22.20 15.21 6.88
C ARG A 4 -21.27 14.20 7.58
N SER A 5 -21.83 13.26 8.35
CA SER A 5 -21.08 12.17 9.00
C SER A 5 -20.57 11.16 7.96
N ASN A 6 -21.42 10.79 6.99
CA ASN A 6 -21.06 9.84 5.93
C ASN A 6 -19.95 10.41 5.02
N THR A 7 -20.01 11.70 4.66
CA THR A 7 -18.94 12.34 3.88
C THR A 7 -17.60 12.38 4.62
N SER A 8 -17.62 12.55 5.95
CA SER A 8 -16.39 12.54 6.77
C SER A 8 -15.78 11.13 6.86
N LYS A 9 -16.62 10.10 6.95
CA LYS A 9 -16.18 8.70 6.97
C LYS A 9 -15.60 8.27 5.62
N ALA A 10 -16.22 8.66 4.51
CA ALA A 10 -15.71 8.39 3.16
C ALA A 10 -14.31 9.01 2.94
N ARG A 11 -14.11 10.28 3.34
CA ARG A 11 -12.78 10.92 3.27
C ARG A 11 -11.75 10.25 4.16
N HIS A 12 -12.16 9.72 5.32
CA HIS A 12 -11.26 8.99 6.20
C HIS A 12 -10.83 7.64 5.60
N ALA A 13 -11.76 6.95 4.96
CA ALA A 13 -11.49 5.71 4.24
C ALA A 13 -10.55 5.90 3.05
N GLU A 14 -10.79 6.93 2.23
CA GLU A 14 -9.87 7.30 1.13
C GLU A 14 -8.47 7.64 1.64
N SER A 15 -8.37 8.30 2.79
CA SER A 15 -7.07 8.60 3.42
C SER A 15 -6.34 7.32 3.85
N LEU A 16 -7.04 6.36 4.45
CA LEU A 16 -6.48 5.06 4.85
C LEU A 16 -5.96 4.26 3.64
N ILE A 17 -6.70 4.28 2.53
CA ILE A 17 -6.29 3.65 1.27
C ILE A 17 -5.02 4.31 0.72
N LYS A 18 -4.98 5.65 0.66
CA LYS A 18 -3.80 6.41 0.20
C LYS A 18 -2.56 6.16 1.07
N ILE A 19 -2.73 6.03 2.38
CA ILE A 19 -1.63 5.68 3.29
C ILE A 19 -1.08 4.30 2.94
N GLY A 20 -1.96 3.31 2.72
CA GLY A 20 -1.55 1.97 2.31
C GLY A 20 -0.87 1.94 0.93
N GLU A 21 -1.31 2.77 -0.02
CA GLU A 21 -0.67 2.95 -1.33
C GLU A 21 0.72 3.55 -1.23
N ASN A 22 0.89 4.60 -0.42
CA ASN A 22 2.18 5.23 -0.20
C ASN A 22 3.17 4.28 0.48
N ILE A 23 2.71 3.47 1.43
CA ILE A 23 3.54 2.44 2.07
C ILE A 23 4.01 1.42 1.03
N HIS A 24 3.13 0.90 0.17
CA HIS A 24 3.53 0.00 -0.91
C HIS A 24 4.49 0.65 -1.92
N ASN A 25 4.24 1.89 -2.33
CA ASN A 25 5.12 2.61 -3.25
C ASN A 25 6.51 2.84 -2.64
N ALA A 26 6.59 3.21 -1.36
CA ALA A 26 7.85 3.37 -0.66
C ALA A 26 8.64 2.06 -0.58
N ILE A 27 7.95 0.94 -0.34
CA ILE A 27 8.54 -0.40 -0.32
C ILE A 27 9.10 -0.77 -1.71
N ILE A 28 8.34 -0.54 -2.78
CA ILE A 28 8.80 -0.79 -4.16
C ILE A 28 10.03 0.06 -4.50
N LEU A 29 10.00 1.36 -4.21
CA LEU A 29 11.13 2.27 -4.43
C LEU A 29 12.38 1.79 -3.68
N THR A 30 12.21 1.34 -2.44
CA THR A 30 13.33 0.92 -1.60
C THR A 30 13.86 -0.47 -1.98
N LEU A 31 13.03 -1.37 -2.54
CA LEU A 31 13.44 -2.73 -2.95
C LEU A 31 14.05 -2.80 -4.35
N PHE A 32 13.51 -2.03 -5.29
CA PHE A 32 13.93 -2.13 -6.68
C PHE A 32 14.81 -0.96 -7.07
N VAL A 33 14.39 0.27 -6.76
CA VAL A 33 15.09 1.47 -7.26
C VAL A 33 16.40 1.69 -6.51
N ALA A 34 16.39 1.67 -5.17
CA ALA A 34 17.61 1.92 -4.39
C ALA A 34 18.72 0.86 -4.63
N PRO A 35 18.44 -0.46 -4.67
CA PRO A 35 19.45 -1.45 -5.01
C PRO A 35 19.94 -1.32 -6.44
N MET A 36 19.07 -1.03 -7.42
CA MET A 36 19.49 -0.79 -8.80
C MET A 36 20.41 0.42 -8.93
N ILE A 37 20.12 1.52 -8.23
CA ILE A 37 21.00 2.70 -8.17
C ILE A 37 22.35 2.33 -7.55
N PHE A 38 22.36 1.63 -6.42
CA PHE A 38 23.61 1.19 -5.79
C PHE A 38 24.45 0.29 -6.72
N LEU A 39 23.83 -0.70 -7.35
CA LEU A 39 24.50 -1.62 -8.27
C LEU A 39 25.02 -0.89 -9.51
N SER A 40 24.25 0.03 -10.09
CA SER A 40 24.68 0.85 -11.22
C SER A 40 25.93 1.69 -10.90
N LYS A 41 26.00 2.25 -9.68
CA LYS A 41 27.18 2.98 -9.21
C LYS A 41 28.42 2.09 -9.12
N GLN A 42 28.28 0.87 -8.62
CA GLN A 42 29.40 -0.09 -8.52
C GLN A 42 29.92 -0.54 -9.89
N VAL A 43 29.04 -0.62 -10.90
CA VAL A 43 29.42 -0.90 -12.29
C VAL A 43 30.14 0.30 -12.90
N ILE A 44 29.63 1.53 -12.72
CA ILE A 44 30.23 2.76 -13.25
C ILE A 44 31.62 3.02 -12.64
N GLU A 45 31.79 2.75 -11.34
CA GLU A 45 33.08 2.88 -10.65
C GLU A 45 34.09 1.77 -11.01
N GLY A 46 33.71 0.81 -11.86
CA GLY A 46 34.59 -0.28 -12.30
C GLY A 46 34.93 -1.30 -11.21
N LYS A 47 34.28 -1.20 -10.04
CA LYS A 47 34.48 -2.10 -8.89
C LYS A 47 33.95 -3.51 -9.14
N VAL A 48 33.05 -3.64 -10.12
CA VAL A 48 32.40 -4.91 -10.43
C VAL A 48 32.44 -5.16 -11.93
N ALA A 49 33.26 -6.15 -12.33
CA ALA A 49 33.37 -6.57 -13.72
C ALA A 49 32.38 -7.73 -13.99
N GLY A 50 31.20 -7.37 -14.51
CA GLY A 50 30.20 -8.33 -14.98
C GLY A 50 29.31 -8.96 -13.91
N ILE A 51 28.44 -9.87 -14.36
CA ILE A 51 27.34 -10.44 -13.56
C ILE A 51 27.86 -11.25 -12.36
N SER A 52 29.01 -11.93 -12.52
CA SER A 52 29.60 -12.75 -11.44
C SER A 52 30.03 -11.91 -10.24
N GLY A 53 30.66 -10.75 -10.47
CA GLY A 53 31.06 -9.85 -9.38
C GLY A 53 29.84 -9.20 -8.72
N LEU A 54 28.79 -8.92 -9.50
CA LEU A 54 27.52 -8.39 -9.00
C LEU A 54 26.85 -9.37 -8.04
N LEU A 55 26.79 -10.65 -8.43
CA LEU A 55 26.26 -11.72 -7.58
C LEU A 55 27.05 -11.89 -6.29
N MET A 56 28.39 -11.84 -6.39
CA MET A 56 29.26 -11.96 -5.22
C MET A 56 29.06 -10.79 -4.26
N LEU A 57 28.94 -9.57 -4.76
CA LEU A 57 28.69 -8.37 -3.95
C LEU A 57 27.33 -8.42 -3.23
N ILE A 58 26.30 -8.99 -3.88
CA ILE A 58 24.99 -9.21 -3.26
C ILE A 58 25.07 -10.28 -2.17
N LEU A 59 25.79 -11.39 -2.42
CA LEU A 59 25.99 -12.48 -1.44
C LEU A 59 26.79 -12.00 -0.23
N GLU A 60 27.82 -11.20 -0.41
CA GLU A 60 28.63 -10.63 0.68
C GLU A 60 27.82 -9.66 1.54
N ASN A 61 26.91 -8.90 0.92
CA ASN A 61 26.06 -7.90 1.61
C ASN A 61 24.64 -8.42 1.90
N GLN A 62 24.42 -9.74 1.87
CA GLN A 62 23.08 -10.32 2.00
C GLN A 62 22.42 -10.04 3.36
N TRP A 63 23.19 -9.86 4.43
CA TRP A 63 22.67 -9.66 5.78
C TRP A 63 21.88 -8.34 5.93
N PRO A 64 22.41 -7.17 5.52
CA PRO A 64 21.63 -5.94 5.45
C PRO A 64 20.38 -6.04 4.57
N LEU A 65 20.50 -6.71 3.43
CA LEU A 65 19.38 -6.93 2.49
C LEU A 65 18.28 -7.79 3.13
N LEU A 66 18.66 -8.84 3.87
CA LEU A 66 17.75 -9.72 4.60
C LEU A 66 17.05 -8.96 5.74
N LEU A 67 17.77 -8.10 6.46
CA LEU A 67 17.21 -7.26 7.52
C LEU A 67 16.18 -6.26 6.95
N LEU A 68 16.50 -5.62 5.82
CA LEU A 68 15.57 -4.74 5.11
C LEU A 68 14.32 -5.51 4.66
N PHE A 69 14.49 -6.73 4.14
CA PHE A 69 13.37 -7.60 3.75
C PHE A 69 12.48 -7.94 4.95
N LEU A 70 13.07 -8.29 6.09
CA LEU A 70 12.34 -8.56 7.34
C LEU A 70 11.58 -7.35 7.87
N LEU A 71 12.16 -6.14 7.77
CA LEU A 71 11.50 -4.89 8.15
C LEU A 71 10.35 -4.52 7.21
N MET A 72 10.43 -4.94 5.95
CA MET A 72 9.38 -4.68 4.97
C MET A 72 8.15 -5.57 5.14
N LEU A 73 8.29 -6.82 5.61
CA LEU A 73 7.14 -7.70 5.87
C LEU A 73 6.06 -7.05 6.74
N PRO A 74 6.36 -6.49 7.93
CA PRO A 74 5.37 -5.81 8.75
C PRO A 74 4.87 -4.51 8.09
N SER A 75 5.70 -3.77 7.35
CA SER A 75 5.25 -2.58 6.63
C SER A 75 4.27 -2.91 5.50
N THR A 76 4.53 -3.96 4.71
CA THR A 76 3.61 -4.46 3.68
C THR A 76 2.30 -4.94 4.32
N TYR A 77 2.39 -5.70 5.42
CA TYR A 77 1.22 -6.15 6.15
C TYR A 77 0.36 -4.97 6.65
N LEU A 78 0.99 -3.92 7.21
CA LEU A 78 0.30 -2.70 7.60
C LEU A 78 -0.33 -1.99 6.40
N GLY A 79 0.40 -1.86 5.28
CA GLY A 79 -0.12 -1.26 4.05
C GLY A 79 -1.37 -1.98 3.52
N VAL A 80 -1.34 -3.31 3.47
CA VAL A 80 -2.50 -4.14 3.09
C VAL A 80 -3.65 -3.97 4.06
N LYS A 81 -3.38 -3.96 5.38
CA LYS A 81 -4.41 -3.81 6.41
C LYS A 81 -5.10 -2.45 6.37
N PHE A 82 -4.34 -1.36 6.16
CA PHE A 82 -4.89 -0.02 6.00
C PHE A 82 -5.79 0.08 4.76
N LYS A 83 -5.42 -0.56 3.65
CA LYS A 83 -6.29 -0.63 2.47
C LYS A 83 -7.58 -1.40 2.75
N HIS A 84 -7.50 -2.58 3.35
CA HIS A 84 -8.68 -3.37 3.70
C HIS A 84 -9.63 -2.59 4.60
N TRP A 85 -9.10 -1.96 5.67
CA TRP A 85 -9.92 -1.13 6.55
C TRP A 85 -10.55 0.07 5.83
N GLY A 86 -9.85 0.69 4.88
CA GLY A 86 -10.46 1.74 4.06
C GLY A 86 -11.56 1.21 3.15
N PHE A 87 -11.38 0.05 2.52
CA PHE A 87 -12.41 -0.58 1.69
C PHE A 87 -13.62 -1.05 2.51
N ASP A 88 -13.41 -1.67 3.66
CA ASP A 88 -14.49 -2.09 4.57
C ASP A 88 -15.39 -0.90 4.96
N ILE A 89 -14.78 0.25 5.27
CA ILE A 89 -15.53 1.47 5.63
C ILE A 89 -16.32 2.02 4.43
N LEU A 90 -15.77 1.94 3.21
CA LEU A 90 -16.47 2.34 1.99
C LEU A 90 -17.63 1.41 1.67
N ASP A 91 -17.44 0.10 1.79
CA ASP A 91 -18.48 -0.90 1.55
C ASP A 91 -19.63 -0.77 2.58
N GLU A 92 -19.32 -0.49 3.85
CA GLU A 92 -20.33 -0.18 4.88
C GLU A 92 -21.13 1.09 4.55
N LEU A 93 -20.48 2.09 3.96
CA LEU A 93 -21.15 3.33 3.52
C LEU A 93 -22.04 3.09 2.31
N ASP A 94 -21.56 2.37 1.29
CA ASP A 94 -22.34 2.06 0.08
C ASP A 94 -23.54 1.16 0.41
N GLY A 95 -23.35 0.15 1.27
CA GLY A 95 -24.44 -0.72 1.74
C GLY A 95 -25.47 0.00 2.62
N ALA A 96 -25.07 1.05 3.35
CA ALA A 96 -25.99 1.90 4.11
C ALA A 96 -26.77 2.87 3.21
N THR A 97 -26.15 3.33 2.11
CA THR A 97 -26.76 4.29 1.18
C THR A 97 -27.75 3.59 0.23
N GLY A 98 -27.48 2.34 -0.18
CA GLY A 98 -28.39 1.54 -1.00
C GLY A 98 -29.65 1.03 -0.27
N LYS A 99 -29.67 1.01 1.07
CA LYS A 99 -30.85 0.64 1.86
C LYS A 99 -31.82 1.80 2.13
N GLU A 100 -31.40 3.05 1.96
CA GLU A 100 -32.29 4.21 2.14
C GLU A 100 -33.20 4.43 0.91
N ASP A 101 -32.76 4.09 -0.30
CA ASP A 101 -33.54 4.28 -1.54
C ASP A 101 -34.76 3.35 -1.68
N ASP A 102 -34.75 2.16 -1.07
CA ASP A 102 -35.90 1.23 -1.09
C ASP A 102 -36.97 1.55 -0.04
N SER A 103 -36.70 2.45 0.91
CA SER A 103 -37.61 2.75 2.03
C SER A 103 -38.63 3.86 1.74
N HIS A 104 -38.63 4.43 0.53
CA HIS A 104 -39.55 5.48 0.11
C HIS A 104 -40.66 5.04 -0.87
N GLN A 105 -40.96 3.74 -0.98
CA GLN A 105 -42.27 3.33 -1.50
C GLN A 105 -43.34 3.61 -0.44
N THR A 106 -44.06 4.71 -0.65
CA THR A 106 -45.29 5.04 0.07
C THR A 106 -46.28 3.88 -0.10
N PRO A 107 -46.93 3.39 0.98
CA PRO A 107 -47.97 2.41 0.83
C PRO A 107 -49.15 3.07 0.11
N GLU A 108 -49.48 2.61 -1.09
CA GLU A 108 -50.76 2.91 -1.71
C GLU A 108 -51.87 2.36 -0.79
N LEU A 109 -52.61 3.27 -0.17
CA LEU A 109 -53.82 2.97 0.59
C LEU A 109 -54.91 2.56 -0.42
N SER A 110 -55.17 1.25 -0.50
CA SER A 110 -56.35 0.63 -1.12
C SER A 110 -57.62 0.88 -0.31
#